data_AF-A0A060RLA5-F1
#
_entry.id   AF-A0A060RLA5-F1
#
_cell.length_a   1.000
_cell.length_b   1.000
_cell.length_c   1.000
_cell.angle_alpha   90.00
_cell.angle_beta   90.00
_cell.angle_gamma   90.00
#
_symmetry.space_group_name_H-M   'P 1'
#
loop_
_entity.id
_entity.type
_entity.pdbx_description
1 polymer ?
#
loop_
_entity_poly.entity_id
_entity_poly.type
_entity_poly.pdbx_seq_one_letter_code
_entity_poly.pdbx_strand_id
1 'polypeptide(L)'
;MSFESDIFRKKRVVFERLVPFGFQKSQGGYEFRETILDGTFEVRVHVAADGEVSTHVIDTDLNEEYLAIHVAQAMGNFVGQVREAYLAVLERVAAACFEALPFLNPQTNRLAHYLQATYGDMYDHPFEKYPEFSSYRYPKNHKWYALIMTVARGKLDLGDETWSKEALEQKIEIINIKVNPKDLPRLLEISGIYPSYHMSKKSWVSLVLDETVSDDLLFSLVENSRALVAGKSLGSLSGPDYWIIPANLKYYDIDAEFAANSIINWTQKASIKADDYVAIYITAPTRALRYLCRVLESDIPNSGYREEKSIKKLMKIELLQTFSDSQFPIAVLKECGVTNIRGPRRMTKELITLIDSNIKS
;
A
#
# COMPACT_ATOMS: atom_id res chain seq x y z
N MET A 1 -1.35 30.28 18.07
CA MET A 1 -0.67 29.00 18.39
C MET A 1 0.65 29.35 19.01
N SER A 2 1.02 28.68 20.09
CA SER A 2 2.26 28.94 20.81
C SER A 2 3.40 28.12 20.16
N PHE A 3 4.63 28.63 20.19
CA PHE A 3 5.77 28.01 19.49
C PHE A 3 6.09 26.58 20.00
N GLU A 4 5.73 26.31 21.25
CA GLU A 4 5.90 25.03 21.94
C GLU A 4 5.05 23.92 21.30
N SER A 5 3.82 24.28 20.88
CA SER A 5 2.87 23.36 20.24
C SER A 5 3.45 22.76 18.96
N ASP A 6 4.24 23.54 18.20
CA ASP A 6 4.77 23.09 16.91
C ASP A 6 5.94 22.10 17.05
N ILE A 7 6.72 22.14 18.14
CA ILE A 7 7.87 21.22 18.36
C ILE A 7 7.41 19.78 18.55
N PHE A 8 6.35 19.56 19.32
CA PHE A 8 5.79 18.24 19.60
C PHE A 8 4.65 17.88 18.64
N ARG A 9 4.28 18.80 17.75
CA ARG A 9 3.26 18.56 16.72
C ARG A 9 3.67 17.43 15.79
N LYS A 10 2.71 16.54 15.49
CA LYS A 10 2.95 15.32 14.70
C LYS A 10 4.09 14.47 15.26
N LYS A 11 4.22 14.41 16.59
CA LYS A 11 5.13 13.48 17.24
C LYS A 11 4.39 12.68 18.30
N ARG A 12 4.83 11.44 18.50
CA ARG A 12 4.35 10.54 19.55
C ARG A 12 5.47 10.35 20.55
N VAL A 13 5.14 10.43 21.84
CA VAL A 13 6.09 10.08 22.89
C VAL A 13 6.37 8.59 22.88
N VAL A 14 7.63 8.22 23.01
CA VAL A 14 8.09 6.86 23.25
C VAL A 14 8.40 6.75 24.74
N PHE A 15 7.42 6.27 25.52
CA PHE A 15 7.48 6.29 26.99
C PHE A 15 8.72 5.58 27.55
N GLU A 16 9.22 4.55 26.86
CA GLU A 16 10.42 3.80 27.23
C GLU A 16 11.70 4.65 27.19
N ARG A 17 11.69 5.77 26.45
CA ARG A 17 12.84 6.69 26.31
C ARG A 17 12.84 7.83 27.33
N LEU A 18 11.71 8.08 28.01
CA LEU A 18 11.57 9.18 28.96
C LEU A 18 12.52 9.04 30.15
N VAL A 19 12.46 7.90 30.86
CA VAL A 19 13.31 7.68 32.04
C VAL A 19 14.80 7.66 31.71
N PRO A 20 15.26 6.96 30.63
CA PRO A 20 16.66 7.04 30.21
C PRO A 20 17.15 8.44 29.84
N PHE A 21 16.27 9.32 29.34
CA PHE A 21 16.62 10.71 29.03
C PHE A 21 16.77 11.58 30.28
N GLY A 22 16.04 11.26 31.36
CA GLY A 22 16.09 12.00 32.63
C GLY A 22 14.72 12.38 33.22
N PHE A 23 13.62 11.94 32.61
CA PHE A 23 12.29 12.13 33.20
C PHE A 23 12.12 11.28 34.47
N GLN A 24 11.42 11.83 35.44
CA GLN A 24 11.01 11.15 36.67
C GLN A 24 9.50 10.88 36.62
N LYS A 25 9.07 9.73 37.14
CA LYS A 25 7.63 9.44 37.26
C LYS A 25 6.99 10.37 38.30
N SER A 26 5.88 10.99 37.92
CA SER A 26 5.09 11.87 38.79
C SER A 26 3.64 11.37 38.88
N GLN A 27 2.80 12.00 39.72
CA GLN A 27 1.37 11.72 39.69
C GLN A 27 0.78 12.21 38.37
N GLY A 28 0.31 11.28 37.53
CA GLY A 28 -0.35 11.59 36.26
C GLY A 28 0.54 11.53 35.01
N GLY A 29 1.83 11.18 35.14
CA GLY A 29 2.72 11.09 33.99
C GLY A 29 4.21 11.06 34.33
N TYR A 30 4.98 11.85 33.59
CA TYR A 30 6.43 11.98 33.68
C TYR A 30 6.81 13.45 33.68
N GLU A 31 7.78 13.82 34.51
CA GLU A 31 8.27 15.19 34.63
C GLU A 31 9.79 15.25 34.38
N PHE A 32 10.22 16.21 33.58
CA PHE A 32 11.61 16.54 33.34
C PHE A 32 11.86 17.99 33.73
N ARG A 33 12.98 18.24 34.41
CA ARG A 33 13.40 19.56 34.84
C ARG A 33 14.85 19.80 34.44
N GLU A 34 15.12 20.96 33.88
CA GLU A 34 16.48 21.37 33.54
C GLU A 34 16.68 22.87 33.77
N THR A 35 17.74 23.22 34.49
CA THR A 35 18.11 24.62 34.70
C THR A 35 18.84 25.19 33.48
N ILE A 36 18.50 26.40 33.07
CA ILE A 36 19.11 27.13 31.95
C ILE A 36 19.66 28.48 32.43
N LEU A 37 20.54 29.10 31.62
CA LEU A 37 21.16 30.40 31.89
C LEU A 37 21.75 30.49 33.31
N ASP A 38 22.74 29.62 33.60
CA ASP A 38 23.45 29.56 34.89
C ASP A 38 22.55 29.38 36.12
N GLY A 39 21.35 28.81 35.93
CA GLY A 39 20.44 28.47 37.01
C GLY A 39 19.37 29.53 37.30
N THR A 40 19.31 30.64 36.54
CA THR A 40 18.29 31.68 36.70
C THR A 40 16.88 31.22 36.29
N PHE A 41 16.80 30.22 35.41
CA PHE A 41 15.51 29.66 34.99
C PHE A 41 15.53 28.13 35.02
N GLU A 42 14.37 27.54 35.23
CA GLU A 42 14.13 26.10 35.16
C GLU A 42 13.06 25.80 34.11
N VAL A 43 13.40 24.97 33.13
CA VAL A 43 12.45 24.43 32.17
C VAL A 43 11.81 23.19 32.77
N ARG A 44 10.48 23.16 32.83
CA ARG A 44 9.69 22.00 33.26
C ARG A 44 8.91 21.45 32.08
N VAL A 45 9.12 20.18 31.77
CA VAL A 45 8.37 19.44 30.75
C VAL A 45 7.59 18.32 31.43
N HIS A 46 6.28 18.33 31.27
CA HIS A 46 5.40 17.27 31.75
C HIS A 46 4.80 16.51 30.57
N VAL A 47 4.88 15.19 30.61
CA VAL A 47 4.22 14.29 29.67
C VAL A 47 3.17 13.50 30.44
N ALA A 48 1.90 13.75 30.12
CA ALA A 48 0.77 13.04 30.72
C ALA A 48 0.71 11.56 30.27
N ALA A 49 -0.06 10.76 31.00
CA ALA A 49 -0.22 9.32 30.70
C ALA A 49 -0.83 9.04 29.31
N ASP A 50 -1.61 9.97 28.76
CA ASP A 50 -2.17 9.93 27.40
C ASP A 50 -1.22 10.48 26.32
N GLY A 51 -0.05 11.00 26.73
CA GLY A 51 0.97 11.55 25.85
C GLY A 51 0.86 13.04 25.58
N GLU A 52 -0.10 13.76 26.19
CA GLU A 52 -0.16 15.21 26.11
C GLU A 52 1.08 15.84 26.78
N VAL A 53 1.64 16.86 26.13
CA VAL A 53 2.87 17.54 26.59
C VAL A 53 2.53 18.95 27.05
N SER A 54 2.89 19.29 28.29
CA SER A 54 2.84 20.66 28.81
C SER A 54 4.22 21.12 29.26
N THR A 55 4.54 22.39 28.98
CA THR A 55 5.89 22.93 29.14
C THR A 55 5.83 24.32 29.75
N HIS A 56 6.65 24.57 30.77
CA HIS A 56 6.70 25.85 31.47
C HIS A 56 8.16 26.26 31.71
N VAL A 57 8.40 27.57 31.80
CA VAL A 57 9.69 28.13 32.24
C VAL A 57 9.45 28.84 33.57
N ILE A 58 10.22 28.50 34.60
CA ILE A 58 10.11 29.05 35.94
C ILE A 58 11.32 29.94 36.21
N ASP A 59 11.08 31.17 36.66
CA ASP A 59 12.12 32.04 37.24
C ASP A 59 12.47 31.49 38.63
N THR A 60 13.74 31.14 38.86
CA THR A 60 14.15 30.44 40.09
C THR A 60 14.21 31.37 41.30
N ASP A 61 14.40 32.67 41.09
CA ASP A 61 14.52 33.65 42.16
C ASP A 61 13.13 34.01 42.71
N LEU A 62 12.16 34.16 41.81
CA LEU A 62 10.76 34.45 42.16
C LEU A 62 9.93 33.19 42.42
N ASN A 63 10.38 32.04 41.91
CA ASN A 63 9.62 30.78 41.86
C ASN A 63 8.24 30.96 41.17
N GLU A 64 8.22 31.76 40.11
CA GLU A 64 7.03 32.10 39.31
C GLU A 64 7.24 31.75 37.84
N GLU A 65 6.14 31.54 37.11
CA GLU A 65 6.19 31.23 35.68
C GLU A 65 6.61 32.46 34.86
N TYR A 66 7.62 32.28 34.01
CA TYR A 66 8.18 33.33 33.17
C TYR A 66 7.40 33.48 31.85
N LEU A 67 6.26 34.15 31.91
CA LEU A 67 5.31 34.28 30.78
C LEU A 67 5.82 35.14 29.61
N ALA A 68 6.89 35.92 29.80
CA ALA A 68 7.40 36.86 28.80
C ALA A 68 7.85 36.18 27.49
N ILE A 69 8.21 34.89 27.54
CA ILE A 69 8.59 34.11 26.35
C ILE A 69 7.44 33.96 25.34
N HIS A 70 6.19 34.00 25.80
CA HIS A 70 4.99 33.84 24.95
C HIS A 70 4.54 35.17 24.30
N VAL A 71 5.10 36.30 24.71
CA VAL A 71 4.75 37.62 24.15
C VAL A 71 5.57 37.87 22.88
N ALA A 72 4.90 37.80 21.72
CA ALA A 72 5.54 37.96 20.40
C ALA A 72 6.27 39.31 20.23
N GLN A 73 5.86 40.36 20.96
CA GLN A 73 6.44 41.71 20.91
C GLN A 73 7.56 41.95 21.94
N ALA A 74 7.85 40.99 22.83
CA ALA A 74 8.94 41.13 23.78
C ALA A 74 10.29 40.95 23.04
N MET A 75 10.89 42.08 22.63
CA MET A 75 12.15 42.17 21.87
C MET A 75 13.34 42.61 22.74
N GLY A 76 13.41 42.14 23.99
CA GLY A 76 14.62 42.30 24.80
C GLY A 76 15.64 41.21 24.47
N ASN A 77 16.93 41.55 24.34
CA ASN A 77 18.03 40.57 24.15
C ASN A 77 17.95 39.43 25.17
N PHE A 78 17.57 39.74 26.40
CA PHE A 78 17.42 38.77 27.48
C PHE A 78 16.25 37.78 27.25
N VAL A 79 15.07 38.26 26.86
CA VAL A 79 13.92 37.38 26.53
C VAL A 79 14.26 36.47 25.36
N GLY A 80 15.03 36.97 24.39
CA GLY A 80 15.54 36.18 23.27
C GLY A 80 16.44 35.02 23.73
N GLN A 81 17.39 35.29 24.63
CA GLN A 81 18.27 34.27 25.21
C GLN A 81 17.51 33.20 26.00
N VAL A 82 16.54 33.62 26.83
CA VAL A 82 15.68 32.68 27.57
C VAL A 82 14.90 31.80 26.60
N ARG A 83 14.31 32.39 25.56
CA ARG A 83 13.55 31.67 24.53
C ARG A 83 14.42 30.69 23.76
N GLU A 84 15.62 31.08 23.36
CA GLU A 84 16.56 30.20 22.64
C GLU A 84 16.98 29.00 23.49
N ALA A 85 17.40 29.24 24.74
CA ALA A 85 17.78 28.17 25.66
C ALA A 85 16.61 27.23 25.97
N TYR A 86 15.40 27.78 26.16
CA TYR A 86 14.18 27.01 26.34
C TYR A 86 13.87 26.10 25.14
N LEU A 87 13.88 26.65 23.91
CA LEU A 87 13.63 25.87 22.69
C LEU A 87 14.67 24.75 22.51
N ALA A 88 15.95 25.02 22.82
CA ALA A 88 17.00 24.01 22.76
C ALA A 88 16.76 22.82 23.72
N VAL A 89 16.15 23.06 24.89
CA VAL A 89 15.71 21.98 25.79
C VAL A 89 14.59 21.16 25.14
N LEU A 90 13.55 21.83 24.65
CA LEU A 90 12.40 21.16 24.04
C LEU A 90 12.78 20.34 22.80
N GLU A 91 13.67 20.86 21.96
CA GLU A 91 14.17 20.16 20.77
C GLU A 91 14.96 18.90 21.13
N ARG A 92 15.81 18.94 22.17
CA ARG A 92 16.51 17.75 22.67
C ARG A 92 15.55 16.70 23.22
N VAL A 93 14.58 17.13 24.03
CA VAL A 93 13.53 16.24 24.54
C VAL A 93 12.78 15.58 23.38
N ALA A 94 12.34 16.38 22.40
CA ALA A 94 11.61 15.88 21.23
C ALA A 94 12.45 14.91 20.40
N ALA A 95 13.74 15.20 20.17
CA ALA A 95 14.63 14.33 19.39
C ALA A 95 14.90 12.99 20.09
N ALA A 96 15.03 12.98 21.41
CA ALA A 96 15.37 11.78 22.17
C ALA A 96 14.13 10.94 22.54
N CYS A 97 13.05 11.59 22.96
CA CYS A 97 11.90 10.93 23.56
C CYS A 97 10.70 10.77 22.65
N PHE A 98 10.71 11.41 21.47
CA PHE A 98 9.57 11.37 20.56
C PHE A 98 9.97 10.82 19.19
N GLU A 99 8.98 10.28 18.50
CA GLU A 99 9.09 9.87 17.09
C GLU A 99 8.09 10.65 16.26
N ALA A 100 8.44 10.93 15.01
CA ALA A 100 7.52 11.57 14.08
C ALA A 100 6.33 10.66 13.82
N LEU A 101 5.11 11.20 14.00
CA LEU A 101 3.89 10.59 13.51
C LEU A 101 3.79 10.92 12.02
N PRO A 102 3.86 9.93 11.13
CA PRO A 102 3.78 10.18 9.69
C PRO A 102 2.45 10.77 9.25
N PHE A 103 1.40 10.62 10.05
CA PHE A 103 0.04 11.04 9.74
C PHE A 103 -0.55 11.98 10.79
N LEU A 104 -1.55 12.78 10.40
CA LEU A 104 -2.22 13.73 11.28
C LEU A 104 -3.07 13.03 12.34
N ASN A 105 -3.82 11.99 11.97
CA ASN A 105 -4.79 11.37 12.85
C ASN A 105 -4.18 10.19 13.65
N PRO A 106 -4.53 10.05 14.94
CA PRO A 106 -4.08 8.91 15.75
C PRO A 106 -4.43 7.56 15.13
N GLN A 107 -5.65 7.42 14.59
CA GLN A 107 -6.10 6.20 13.90
C GLN A 107 -5.18 5.81 12.74
N THR A 108 -4.77 6.79 11.91
CA THR A 108 -3.87 6.55 10.79
C THR A 108 -2.51 6.03 11.26
N ASN A 109 -1.99 6.57 12.36
CA ASN A 109 -0.73 6.13 12.93
C ASN A 109 -0.83 4.73 13.57
N ARG A 110 -1.96 4.39 14.21
CA ARG A 110 -2.22 3.02 14.71
C ARG A 110 -2.27 2.02 13.56
N LEU A 111 -2.93 2.37 12.45
CA LEU A 111 -2.94 1.55 11.23
C LEU A 111 -1.52 1.37 10.67
N ALA A 112 -0.73 2.43 10.60
CA ALA A 112 0.65 2.36 10.11
C ALA A 112 1.51 1.42 10.97
N HIS A 113 1.40 1.55 12.29
CA HIS A 113 2.09 0.66 13.23
C HIS A 113 1.65 -0.80 13.04
N TYR A 114 0.34 -1.04 12.91
CA TYR A 114 -0.22 -2.36 12.68
C TYR A 114 0.30 -3.01 11.38
N LEU A 115 0.34 -2.27 10.27
CA LEU A 115 0.84 -2.77 8.99
C LEU A 115 2.33 -3.08 9.03
N GLN A 116 3.12 -2.23 9.67
CA GLN A 116 4.55 -2.46 9.86
C GLN A 116 4.81 -3.67 10.76
N ALA A 117 4.12 -3.79 11.89
CA ALA A 117 4.32 -4.89 12.84
C ALA A 117 3.86 -6.24 12.28
N THR A 118 2.74 -6.26 11.53
CA THR A 118 2.13 -7.49 11.03
C THR A 118 2.77 -7.98 9.74
N TYR A 119 3.11 -7.05 8.82
CA TYR A 119 3.53 -7.39 7.46
C TYR A 119 4.93 -6.89 7.10
N GLY A 120 5.50 -5.98 7.87
CA GLY A 120 6.72 -5.25 7.50
C GLY A 120 6.53 -4.29 6.32
N ASP A 121 5.28 -3.94 6.01
CA ASP A 121 4.94 -3.09 4.87
C ASP A 121 5.16 -1.61 5.24
N MET A 122 6.06 -0.96 4.52
CA MET A 122 6.33 0.48 4.63
C MET A 122 5.44 1.27 3.66
N TYR A 123 5.12 2.52 4.00
CA TYR A 123 4.47 3.45 3.07
C TYR A 123 5.51 4.19 2.20
N ASP A 124 5.08 4.63 1.01
CA ASP A 124 5.82 5.53 0.13
C ASP A 124 5.03 6.83 -0.13
N HIS A 125 5.68 7.85 -0.70
CA HIS A 125 5.04 9.10 -1.12
C HIS A 125 4.97 9.15 -2.65
N PRO A 126 3.87 8.70 -3.27
CA PRO A 126 3.83 8.52 -4.72
C PRO A 126 3.73 9.83 -5.52
N PHE A 127 3.47 10.96 -4.87
CA PHE A 127 3.20 12.25 -5.53
C PHE A 127 4.11 13.36 -4.98
N GLU A 128 5.05 13.84 -5.80
CA GLU A 128 5.96 14.94 -5.41
C GLU A 128 5.20 16.23 -5.00
N LYS A 129 4.09 16.53 -5.68
CA LYS A 129 3.26 17.71 -5.41
C LYS A 129 2.42 17.60 -4.13
N TYR A 130 2.24 16.39 -3.60
CA TYR A 130 1.43 16.10 -2.42
C TYR A 130 2.21 15.18 -1.49
N PRO A 131 3.27 15.71 -0.83
CA PRO A 131 4.12 14.91 0.04
C PRO A 131 3.38 14.35 1.26
N GLU A 132 2.24 14.93 1.65
CA GLU A 132 1.37 14.36 2.68
C GLU A 132 0.60 13.10 2.22
N PHE A 133 0.52 12.82 0.92
CA PHE A 133 -0.15 11.62 0.43
C PHE A 133 0.81 10.44 0.53
N SER A 134 0.31 9.34 1.07
CA SER A 134 1.10 8.14 1.30
C SER A 134 0.40 6.93 0.75
N SER A 135 1.12 5.99 0.16
CA SER A 135 0.53 4.74 -0.33
C SER A 135 1.20 3.53 0.27
N TYR A 136 0.43 2.45 0.40
CA TYR A 136 0.98 1.14 0.69
C TYR A 136 0.83 0.22 -0.52
N ARG A 137 1.90 -0.50 -0.81
CA ARG A 137 2.00 -1.40 -1.96
C ARG A 137 2.27 -2.81 -1.50
N TYR A 138 1.65 -3.79 -2.15
CA TYR A 138 1.99 -5.17 -1.88
C TYR A 138 3.43 -5.48 -2.31
N PRO A 139 4.31 -6.00 -1.44
CA PRO A 139 5.75 -6.05 -1.69
C PRO A 139 6.15 -6.78 -2.98
N LYS A 140 5.44 -7.87 -3.33
CA LYS A 140 5.84 -8.71 -4.48
C LYS A 140 5.46 -8.14 -5.85
N ASN A 141 4.46 -7.27 -5.93
CA ASN A 141 3.93 -6.81 -7.22
C ASN A 141 3.70 -5.29 -7.31
N HIS A 142 4.04 -4.56 -6.24
CA HIS A 142 4.00 -3.11 -6.13
C HIS A 142 2.63 -2.48 -6.45
N LYS A 143 1.54 -3.27 -6.41
CA LYS A 143 0.18 -2.77 -6.56
C LYS A 143 -0.26 -2.09 -5.28
N TRP A 144 -0.92 -0.94 -5.42
CA TRP A 144 -1.58 -0.26 -4.32
C TRP A 144 -2.65 -1.11 -3.69
N TYR A 145 -2.63 -1.22 -2.36
CA TYR A 145 -3.77 -1.68 -1.57
C TYR A 145 -4.32 -0.61 -0.64
N ALA A 146 -3.54 0.44 -0.36
CA ALA A 146 -4.03 1.59 0.38
C ALA A 146 -3.41 2.87 -0.17
N LEU A 147 -4.19 3.94 -0.19
CA LEU A 147 -3.72 5.29 -0.49
C LEU A 147 -4.36 6.26 0.52
N ILE A 148 -3.52 6.83 1.38
CA ILE A 148 -3.89 7.81 2.40
C ILE A 148 -3.72 9.21 1.80
N MET A 149 -4.73 10.05 1.95
CA MET A 149 -4.74 11.41 1.42
C MET A 149 -5.37 12.37 2.42
N THR A 150 -4.91 13.62 2.42
CA THR A 150 -5.55 14.73 3.12
C THR A 150 -6.37 15.56 2.15
N VAL A 151 -7.69 15.61 2.32
CA VAL A 151 -8.62 16.29 1.40
C VAL A 151 -9.65 17.11 2.16
N ALA A 152 -10.25 18.13 1.53
CA ALA A 152 -11.41 18.80 2.12
C ALA A 152 -12.61 17.84 2.14
N ARG A 153 -13.36 17.78 3.24
CA ARG A 153 -14.50 16.86 3.42
C ARG A 153 -15.51 16.94 2.27
N GLY A 154 -15.82 18.16 1.81
CA GLY A 154 -16.73 18.40 0.68
C GLY A 154 -16.25 17.88 -0.69
N LYS A 155 -15.06 17.27 -0.78
CA LYS A 155 -14.61 16.56 -2.00
C LYS A 155 -15.13 15.12 -2.08
N LEU A 156 -15.64 14.58 -0.98
CA LEU A 156 -16.25 13.26 -0.93
C LEU A 156 -17.68 13.29 -1.48
N ASP A 157 -18.16 12.13 -1.88
CA ASP A 157 -19.55 11.91 -2.30
C ASP A 157 -20.39 11.66 -1.04
N LEU A 158 -20.78 12.75 -0.37
CA LEU A 158 -21.41 12.75 0.96
C LEU A 158 -22.90 12.30 0.95
N GLY A 159 -23.46 11.98 -0.21
CA GLY A 159 -24.87 11.60 -0.34
C GLY A 159 -25.81 12.67 0.23
N ASP A 160 -26.73 12.23 1.11
CA ASP A 160 -27.72 13.09 1.76
C ASP A 160 -27.23 13.67 3.10
N GLU A 161 -25.96 13.48 3.47
CA GLU A 161 -25.41 14.04 4.71
C GLU A 161 -25.36 15.57 4.67
N THR A 162 -25.82 16.21 5.75
CA THR A 162 -25.80 17.67 5.90
C THR A 162 -24.64 18.10 6.79
N TRP A 163 -23.79 18.98 6.26
CA TRP A 163 -22.60 19.50 6.95
C TRP A 163 -22.61 21.03 6.92
N SER A 164 -22.05 21.68 7.95
CA SER A 164 -21.82 23.13 7.91
C SER A 164 -20.77 23.47 6.85
N LYS A 165 -20.73 24.74 6.42
CA LYS A 165 -19.74 25.20 5.44
C LYS A 165 -18.31 24.99 5.95
N GLU A 166 -18.08 25.26 7.22
CA GLU A 166 -16.79 25.10 7.88
C GLU A 166 -16.36 23.62 7.90
N ALA A 167 -17.31 22.71 8.18
CA ALA A 167 -17.03 21.28 8.18
C ALA A 167 -16.73 20.72 6.77
N LEU A 168 -17.34 21.28 5.72
CA LEU A 168 -17.06 20.92 4.33
C LEU A 168 -15.66 21.38 3.87
N GLU A 169 -15.19 22.51 4.38
CA GLU A 169 -13.86 23.07 4.09
C GLU A 169 -12.74 22.43 4.93
N GLN A 170 -13.10 21.75 6.03
CA GLN A 170 -12.16 21.04 6.89
C GLN A 170 -11.36 20.00 6.11
N LYS A 171 -10.02 20.05 6.26
CA LYS A 171 -9.12 19.01 5.76
C LYS A 171 -9.17 17.79 6.67
N ILE A 172 -9.48 16.64 6.08
CA ILE A 172 -9.59 15.34 6.74
C ILE A 172 -8.65 14.33 6.09
N GLU A 173 -8.17 13.37 6.88
CA GLU A 173 -7.45 12.21 6.34
C GLU A 173 -8.45 11.13 5.90
N ILE A 174 -8.25 10.62 4.70
CA ILE A 174 -8.99 9.50 4.15
C ILE A 174 -8.03 8.41 3.71
N ILE A 175 -8.52 7.17 3.69
CA ILE A 175 -7.84 6.04 3.07
C ILE A 175 -8.70 5.45 1.95
N ASN A 176 -8.12 5.36 0.76
CA ASN A 176 -8.66 4.58 -0.34
C ASN A 176 -8.19 3.15 -0.21
N ILE A 177 -9.12 2.21 -0.20
CA ILE A 177 -8.83 0.77 -0.19
C ILE A 177 -9.61 0.04 -1.26
N LYS A 178 -9.05 -1.06 -1.73
CA LYS A 178 -9.69 -1.95 -2.69
C LYS A 178 -10.64 -2.90 -1.97
N VAL A 179 -11.83 -3.09 -2.52
CA VAL A 179 -12.85 -3.98 -1.96
C VAL A 179 -13.40 -4.92 -3.02
N ASN A 180 -14.03 -6.01 -2.58
CA ASN A 180 -14.77 -6.88 -3.49
C ASN A 180 -16.02 -6.11 -3.97
N PRO A 181 -16.29 -6.02 -5.29
CA PRO A 181 -17.46 -5.34 -5.79
C PRO A 181 -18.80 -5.82 -5.20
N LYS A 182 -18.85 -7.07 -4.72
CA LYS A 182 -20.03 -7.64 -4.04
C LYS A 182 -20.31 -7.01 -2.68
N ASP A 183 -19.28 -6.51 -2.00
CA ASP A 183 -19.40 -5.94 -0.66
C ASP A 183 -19.71 -4.44 -0.70
N LEU A 184 -19.58 -3.79 -1.87
CA LEU A 184 -19.79 -2.35 -2.04
C LEU A 184 -21.12 -1.85 -1.47
N PRO A 185 -22.29 -2.45 -1.79
CA PRO A 185 -23.56 -1.94 -1.27
C PRO A 185 -23.59 -1.88 0.25
N ARG A 186 -23.16 -2.97 0.92
CA ARG A 186 -23.11 -3.06 2.38
C ARG A 186 -22.10 -2.08 2.99
N LEU A 187 -20.94 -1.90 2.35
CA LEU A 187 -19.91 -1.01 2.87
C LEU A 187 -20.32 0.47 2.79
N LEU A 188 -21.05 0.85 1.75
CA LEU A 188 -21.53 2.23 1.55
C LEU A 188 -22.71 2.60 2.47
N GLU A 189 -23.29 1.64 3.19
CA GLU A 189 -24.27 1.88 4.25
C GLU A 189 -23.61 2.26 5.59
N ILE A 190 -22.29 2.07 5.72
CA ILE A 190 -21.55 2.35 6.95
C ILE A 190 -21.11 3.81 6.96
N SER A 191 -21.51 4.55 8.00
CA SER A 191 -21.09 5.94 8.18
C SER A 191 -19.55 6.04 8.21
N GLY A 192 -19.01 7.06 7.55
CA GLY A 192 -17.57 7.23 7.37
C GLY A 192 -16.97 6.45 6.18
N ILE A 193 -17.76 5.65 5.45
CA ILE A 193 -17.35 4.98 4.21
C ILE A 193 -18.11 5.56 3.01
N TYR A 194 -17.35 6.05 2.03
CA TYR A 194 -17.87 6.76 0.87
C TYR A 194 -17.43 6.10 -0.45
N PRO A 195 -18.13 6.37 -1.57
CA PRO A 195 -17.64 6.05 -2.90
C PRO A 195 -16.22 6.61 -3.11
N SER A 196 -15.35 5.84 -3.78
CA SER A 196 -13.93 6.21 -3.85
C SER A 196 -13.68 7.58 -4.50
N TYR A 197 -12.83 8.38 -3.84
CA TYR A 197 -12.22 9.58 -4.38
C TYR A 197 -10.97 9.25 -5.21
N HIS A 198 -10.85 9.76 -6.45
CA HIS A 198 -9.78 9.48 -7.45
C HIS A 198 -9.59 8.03 -7.94
N MET A 199 -10.05 7.02 -7.19
CA MET A 199 -9.95 5.61 -7.58
C MET A 199 -11.24 5.12 -8.27
N SER A 200 -11.24 3.86 -8.73
CA SER A 200 -12.40 3.26 -9.39
C SER A 200 -13.51 2.96 -8.39
N LYS A 201 -14.63 3.69 -8.50
CA LYS A 201 -15.86 3.48 -7.69
C LYS A 201 -16.46 2.06 -7.80
N LYS A 202 -15.99 1.23 -8.74
CA LYS A 202 -16.44 -0.17 -8.93
C LYS A 202 -15.70 -1.19 -8.04
N SER A 203 -14.59 -0.80 -7.45
CA SER A 203 -13.74 -1.74 -6.68
C SER A 203 -12.93 -1.07 -5.57
N TRP A 204 -13.20 0.19 -5.27
CA TRP A 204 -12.54 0.96 -4.23
C TRP A 204 -13.59 1.75 -3.45
N VAL A 205 -13.28 2.04 -2.20
CA VAL A 205 -14.01 2.94 -1.31
C VAL A 205 -13.04 3.90 -0.63
N SER A 206 -13.55 5.03 -0.15
CA SER A 206 -12.80 5.98 0.68
C SER A 206 -13.36 5.94 2.10
N LEU A 207 -12.50 5.71 3.09
CA LEU A 207 -12.87 5.76 4.50
C LEU A 207 -12.28 7.03 5.12
N VAL A 208 -13.04 7.70 5.97
CA VAL A 208 -12.54 8.82 6.79
C VAL A 208 -11.88 8.25 8.03
N LEU A 209 -10.67 8.73 8.34
CA LEU A 209 -9.85 8.25 9.46
C LEU A 209 -10.09 9.11 10.72
N ASP A 210 -11.34 9.29 11.12
CA ASP A 210 -11.75 10.13 12.25
C ASP A 210 -12.41 9.36 13.40
N GLU A 211 -12.06 8.07 13.56
CA GLU A 211 -12.60 7.15 14.57
C GLU A 211 -14.08 6.74 14.34
N THR A 212 -14.76 7.27 13.31
CA THR A 212 -16.14 6.85 12.94
C THR A 212 -16.20 5.36 12.58
N VAL A 213 -15.21 4.89 11.83
CA VAL A 213 -15.00 3.46 11.56
C VAL A 213 -14.03 2.92 12.60
N SER A 214 -14.40 1.86 13.31
CA SER A 214 -13.53 1.26 14.33
C SER A 214 -12.24 0.68 13.74
N ASP A 215 -11.19 0.62 14.55
CA ASP A 215 -9.91 0.04 14.16
C ASP A 215 -10.05 -1.40 13.67
N ASP A 216 -10.85 -2.23 14.34
CA ASP A 216 -11.08 -3.62 13.92
C ASP A 216 -11.62 -3.73 12.49
N LEU A 217 -12.61 -2.89 12.15
CA LEU A 217 -13.19 -2.87 10.81
C LEU A 217 -12.21 -2.27 9.80
N LEU A 218 -11.56 -1.15 10.14
CA LEU A 218 -10.56 -0.51 9.29
C LEU A 218 -9.43 -1.49 8.95
N PHE A 219 -8.86 -2.16 9.96
CA PHE A 219 -7.73 -3.07 9.78
C PHE A 219 -8.14 -4.27 8.94
N SER A 220 -9.29 -4.88 9.24
CA SER A 220 -9.87 -5.97 8.44
C SER A 220 -10.07 -5.57 6.98
N LEU A 221 -10.58 -4.37 6.71
CA LEU A 221 -10.77 -3.89 5.34
C LEU A 221 -9.45 -3.65 4.60
N VAL A 222 -8.43 -3.11 5.28
CA VAL A 222 -7.09 -2.93 4.70
C VAL A 222 -6.42 -4.27 4.43
N GLU A 223 -6.53 -5.24 5.33
CA GLU A 223 -6.04 -6.61 5.12
C GLU A 223 -6.71 -7.27 3.91
N ASN A 224 -8.04 -7.14 3.79
CA ASN A 224 -8.79 -7.63 2.65
C ASN A 224 -8.35 -6.96 1.34
N SER A 225 -8.14 -5.64 1.36
CA SER A 225 -7.59 -4.91 0.22
C SER A 225 -6.21 -5.44 -0.18
N ARG A 226 -5.33 -5.66 0.80
CA ARG A 226 -3.99 -6.23 0.61
C ARG A 226 -4.09 -7.62 -0.02
N ALA A 227 -4.98 -8.48 0.47
CA ALA A 227 -5.23 -9.81 -0.10
C ALA A 227 -5.78 -9.74 -1.53
N LEU A 228 -6.67 -8.79 -1.84
CA LEU A 228 -7.21 -8.58 -3.19
C LEU A 228 -6.15 -8.17 -4.20
N VAL A 229 -5.12 -7.41 -3.78
CA VAL A 229 -4.04 -6.97 -4.68
C VAL A 229 -2.81 -7.84 -4.66
N ALA A 230 -2.61 -8.66 -3.62
CA ALA A 230 -1.67 -9.79 -3.63
C ALA A 230 -1.86 -10.65 -4.88
N GLY A 231 -3.08 -10.57 -5.43
CA GLY A 231 -3.59 -11.35 -6.54
C GLY A 231 -4.21 -12.61 -5.98
N LYS A 232 -5.13 -13.21 -6.73
CA LYS A 232 -5.10 -14.67 -6.75
C LYS A 232 -3.67 -15.00 -7.13
N SER A 233 -2.93 -15.61 -6.21
CA SER A 233 -1.76 -16.42 -6.54
C SER A 233 -2.24 -17.49 -7.54
N LEU A 234 -2.34 -17.06 -8.80
CA LEU A 234 -2.23 -17.86 -10.01
C LEU A 234 -0.78 -17.76 -10.53
N GLY A 235 0.09 -17.22 -9.67
CA GLY A 235 1.47 -17.60 -9.47
C GLY A 235 1.49 -18.61 -8.34
N SER A 236 1.57 -19.91 -8.57
CA SER A 236 1.60 -20.89 -7.47
C SER A 236 2.68 -20.49 -6.42
N LEU A 237 2.34 -20.48 -5.12
CA LEU A 237 3.29 -20.21 -4.05
C LEU A 237 4.35 -21.33 -3.92
N SER A 238 4.09 -22.49 -4.52
CA SER A 238 4.95 -23.66 -4.55
C SER A 238 4.58 -24.52 -5.77
N GLY A 239 5.33 -24.35 -6.86
CA GLY A 239 5.12 -25.10 -8.11
C GLY A 239 4.92 -24.21 -9.35
N PRO A 240 4.89 -24.84 -10.53
CA PRO A 240 4.85 -24.17 -11.81
C PRO A 240 3.49 -23.59 -12.15
N ASP A 241 3.50 -22.77 -13.18
CA ASP A 241 2.51 -21.74 -13.38
C ASP A 241 1.90 -21.93 -14.78
N TYR A 242 0.56 -21.92 -14.89
CA TYR A 242 -0.13 -22.38 -16.11
C TYR A 242 -0.64 -21.22 -16.96
N TRP A 243 -0.23 -21.18 -18.22
CA TRP A 243 -0.51 -20.11 -19.17
C TRP A 243 -1.29 -20.59 -20.39
N ILE A 244 -2.01 -19.66 -21.02
CA ILE A 244 -2.58 -19.79 -22.35
C ILE A 244 -2.01 -18.68 -23.21
N ILE A 245 -1.48 -19.04 -24.38
CA ILE A 245 -0.99 -18.09 -25.38
C ILE A 245 -1.72 -18.30 -26.71
N PRO A 246 -2.12 -17.23 -27.42
CA PRO A 246 -2.70 -17.36 -28.75
C PRO A 246 -1.61 -17.57 -29.82
N ALA A 247 -1.87 -18.48 -30.76
CA ALA A 247 -1.12 -18.65 -31.98
C ALA A 247 -2.04 -18.49 -33.21
N ASN A 248 -1.57 -17.80 -34.24
CA ASN A 248 -2.31 -17.59 -35.46
C ASN A 248 -1.58 -18.27 -36.62
N LEU A 249 -2.16 -19.36 -37.12
CA LEU A 249 -1.59 -20.18 -38.19
C LEU A 249 -1.36 -19.42 -39.50
N LYS A 250 -2.02 -18.27 -39.71
CA LYS A 250 -1.75 -17.42 -40.88
C LYS A 250 -0.37 -16.76 -40.84
N TYR A 251 0.14 -16.48 -39.64
CA TYR A 251 1.43 -15.80 -39.45
C TYR A 251 2.52 -16.77 -39.02
N TYR A 252 2.13 -17.90 -38.41
CA TYR A 252 3.09 -18.85 -37.88
C TYR A 252 2.55 -20.28 -37.89
N ASP A 253 3.17 -21.14 -38.70
CA ASP A 253 2.85 -22.55 -38.78
C ASP A 253 3.56 -23.32 -37.66
N ILE A 254 2.95 -23.28 -36.49
CA ILE A 254 3.41 -24.04 -35.33
C ILE A 254 3.25 -25.55 -35.51
N ASP A 255 2.30 -25.99 -36.35
CA ASP A 255 2.02 -27.42 -36.55
C ASP A 255 3.21 -28.07 -37.27
N ALA A 256 3.75 -27.41 -38.31
CA ALA A 256 4.95 -27.86 -39.01
C ALA A 256 6.18 -27.87 -38.09
N GLU A 257 6.33 -26.87 -37.21
CA GLU A 257 7.48 -26.79 -36.31
C GLU A 257 7.47 -27.92 -35.28
N PHE A 258 6.31 -28.20 -34.66
CA PHE A 258 6.17 -29.31 -33.72
C PHE A 258 6.18 -30.68 -34.38
N ALA A 259 5.81 -30.79 -35.65
CA ALA A 259 5.99 -32.01 -36.42
C ALA A 259 7.48 -32.33 -36.65
N ALA A 260 8.33 -31.31 -36.75
CA ALA A 260 9.77 -31.46 -36.96
C ALA A 260 10.56 -31.57 -35.64
N ASN A 261 10.13 -30.88 -34.57
CA ASN A 261 10.87 -30.79 -33.32
C ASN A 261 9.91 -30.86 -32.12
N SER A 262 10.24 -31.67 -31.12
CA SER A 262 9.53 -31.66 -29.83
C SER A 262 9.88 -30.44 -28.97
N ILE A 263 10.97 -29.74 -29.26
CA ILE A 263 11.44 -28.57 -28.52
C ILE A 263 11.66 -27.42 -29.51
N ILE A 264 11.03 -26.27 -29.25
CA ILE A 264 11.07 -25.10 -30.12
C ILE A 264 11.35 -23.81 -29.35
N ASN A 265 11.84 -22.78 -30.07
CA ASN A 265 11.98 -21.43 -29.53
C ASN A 265 10.74 -20.60 -29.84
N TRP A 266 10.05 -20.19 -28.78
CA TRP A 266 8.84 -19.41 -28.85
C TRP A 266 9.03 -17.98 -28.35
N THR A 267 8.25 -17.05 -28.89
CA THR A 267 8.24 -15.64 -28.46
C THR A 267 7.78 -15.49 -27.01
N GLN A 268 8.65 -15.00 -26.12
CA GLN A 268 8.29 -14.78 -24.72
C GLN A 268 7.56 -13.45 -24.55
N LYS A 269 6.28 -13.52 -24.20
CA LYS A 269 5.44 -12.39 -23.82
C LYS A 269 4.93 -12.64 -22.40
N ALA A 270 4.83 -11.60 -21.58
CA ALA A 270 4.58 -11.67 -20.13
C ALA A 270 5.70 -12.36 -19.33
N SER A 271 5.56 -12.38 -18.00
CA SER A 271 6.56 -12.93 -17.07
C SER A 271 6.50 -14.46 -16.94
N ILE A 272 6.46 -15.18 -18.07
CA ILE A 272 6.53 -16.66 -18.14
C ILE A 272 7.95 -17.09 -17.77
N LYS A 273 8.10 -18.12 -16.93
CA LYS A 273 9.39 -18.57 -16.38
C LYS A 273 9.68 -20.01 -16.77
N ALA A 274 10.94 -20.42 -16.61
CA ALA A 274 11.30 -21.84 -16.63
C ALA A 274 10.45 -22.64 -15.64
N ASP A 275 10.16 -23.89 -16.00
CA ASP A 275 9.22 -24.81 -15.36
C ASP A 275 7.73 -24.50 -15.49
N ASP A 276 7.32 -23.32 -15.98
CA ASP A 276 5.91 -23.04 -16.26
C ASP A 276 5.33 -23.97 -17.34
N TYR A 277 4.01 -24.09 -17.34
CA TYR A 277 3.26 -24.77 -18.39
C TYR A 277 2.57 -23.76 -19.31
N VAL A 278 2.61 -24.00 -20.61
CA VAL A 278 2.03 -23.12 -21.63
C VAL A 278 1.14 -23.94 -22.53
N ALA A 279 -0.17 -23.66 -22.54
CA ALA A 279 -1.06 -24.16 -23.58
C ALA A 279 -1.21 -23.16 -24.72
N ILE A 280 -1.18 -23.69 -25.94
CA ILE A 280 -1.24 -22.90 -27.16
C ILE A 280 -2.66 -23.00 -27.73
N TYR A 281 -3.30 -21.84 -27.77
CA TYR A 281 -4.63 -21.64 -28.33
C TYR A 281 -4.51 -21.23 -29.79
N ILE A 282 -4.97 -22.09 -30.70
CA ILE A 282 -5.05 -21.76 -32.11
C ILE A 282 -6.23 -20.81 -32.32
N THR A 283 -5.95 -19.62 -32.83
CA THR A 283 -6.94 -18.59 -33.12
C THR A 283 -7.83 -18.98 -34.32
N ALA A 284 -8.67 -18.05 -34.82
CA ALA A 284 -9.57 -18.35 -35.93
C ALA A 284 -8.81 -18.85 -37.18
N PRO A 285 -9.31 -19.87 -37.91
CA PRO A 285 -10.67 -20.45 -37.78
C PRO A 285 -10.82 -21.54 -36.70
N THR A 286 -9.73 -22.16 -36.25
CA THR A 286 -9.77 -23.33 -35.35
C THR A 286 -10.41 -23.04 -33.99
N ARG A 287 -9.96 -21.97 -33.31
CA ARG A 287 -10.50 -21.53 -32.01
C ARG A 287 -10.51 -22.63 -30.93
N ALA A 288 -9.39 -23.34 -30.75
CA ALA A 288 -9.23 -24.41 -29.77
C ALA A 288 -7.83 -24.42 -29.14
N LEU A 289 -7.68 -25.00 -27.94
CA LEU A 289 -6.35 -25.37 -27.42
C LEU A 289 -5.86 -26.61 -28.17
N ARG A 290 -4.61 -26.56 -28.64
CA ARG A 290 -4.01 -27.65 -29.42
C ARG A 290 -2.76 -28.24 -28.78
N TYR A 291 -1.95 -27.43 -28.11
CA TYR A 291 -0.71 -27.92 -27.52
C TYR A 291 -0.64 -27.58 -26.05
N LEU A 292 -0.07 -28.47 -25.26
CA LEU A 292 0.44 -28.19 -23.92
C LEU A 292 1.96 -28.39 -23.93
N CYS A 293 2.68 -27.41 -23.42
CA CYS A 293 4.13 -27.40 -23.40
C CYS A 293 4.67 -27.10 -22.00
N ARG A 294 5.89 -27.55 -21.72
CA ARG A 294 6.71 -27.12 -20.57
C ARG A 294 7.72 -26.09 -21.01
N VAL A 295 7.93 -25.05 -20.21
CA VAL A 295 8.99 -24.06 -20.45
C VAL A 295 10.29 -24.60 -19.87
N LEU A 296 11.28 -24.85 -20.72
CA LEU A 296 12.61 -25.32 -20.32
C LEU A 296 13.52 -24.17 -19.90
N GLU A 297 13.42 -23.05 -20.61
CA GLU A 297 14.30 -21.89 -20.42
C GLU A 297 13.53 -20.61 -20.78
N SER A 298 13.72 -19.56 -20.00
CA SER A 298 13.14 -18.23 -20.23
C SER A 298 14.22 -17.16 -20.35
N ASP A 299 13.83 -16.00 -20.84
CA ASP A 299 14.64 -14.79 -21.00
C ASP A 299 15.78 -14.91 -22.02
N ILE A 300 15.62 -15.79 -23.01
CA ILE A 300 16.59 -15.99 -24.10
C ILE A 300 16.54 -14.75 -25.02
N PRO A 301 17.67 -14.07 -25.30
CA PRO A 301 17.69 -12.98 -26.26
C PRO A 301 17.31 -13.46 -27.67
N ASN A 302 16.46 -12.71 -28.38
CA ASN A 302 16.01 -13.11 -29.72
C ASN A 302 17.18 -13.18 -30.74
N SER A 303 18.21 -12.34 -30.60
CA SER A 303 19.47 -12.39 -31.37
C SER A 303 19.34 -12.69 -32.89
N GLY A 304 18.26 -12.20 -33.52
CA GLY A 304 18.00 -12.41 -34.95
C GLY A 304 17.24 -13.69 -35.32
N TYR A 305 16.86 -14.55 -34.35
CA TYR A 305 16.07 -15.76 -34.61
C TYR A 305 14.68 -15.45 -35.17
N ARG A 306 14.00 -14.43 -34.63
CA ARG A 306 12.78 -13.84 -35.22
C ARG A 306 13.11 -12.49 -35.84
N GLU A 307 12.71 -12.30 -37.10
CA GLU A 307 12.90 -11.05 -37.84
C GLU A 307 12.08 -9.87 -37.28
N GLU A 308 11.00 -10.15 -36.54
CA GLU A 308 10.13 -9.11 -35.99
C GLU A 308 10.83 -8.31 -34.87
N LYS A 309 11.14 -7.04 -35.15
CA LYS A 309 11.85 -6.12 -34.23
C LYS A 309 11.18 -5.93 -32.86
N SER A 310 9.87 -6.18 -32.76
CA SER A 310 9.13 -6.08 -31.49
C SER A 310 9.50 -7.22 -30.52
N ILE A 311 10.03 -8.33 -31.03
CA ILE A 311 10.37 -9.53 -30.26
C ILE A 311 11.79 -9.39 -29.71
N LYS A 312 11.87 -9.11 -28.42
CA LYS A 312 13.16 -8.95 -27.71
C LYS A 312 13.64 -10.25 -27.07
N LYS A 313 12.71 -11.09 -26.61
CA LYS A 313 12.98 -12.29 -25.82
C LYS A 313 12.23 -13.50 -26.35
N LEU A 314 12.84 -14.66 -26.18
CA LEU A 314 12.33 -15.98 -26.50
C LEU A 314 12.33 -16.84 -25.24
N MET A 315 11.54 -17.89 -25.28
CA MET A 315 11.54 -18.99 -24.32
C MET A 315 11.64 -20.29 -25.09
N LYS A 316 12.32 -21.28 -24.50
CA LYS A 316 12.41 -22.63 -25.05
C LYS A 316 11.29 -23.47 -24.46
N ILE A 317 10.45 -24.03 -25.31
CA ILE A 317 9.30 -24.84 -24.88
C ILE A 317 9.38 -26.25 -25.44
N GLU A 318 9.05 -27.22 -24.60
CA GLU A 318 8.97 -28.65 -24.94
C GLU A 318 7.49 -29.06 -25.04
N LEU A 319 7.11 -29.69 -26.15
CA LEU A 319 5.78 -30.24 -26.34
C LEU A 319 5.56 -31.44 -25.42
N LEU A 320 4.50 -31.37 -24.61
CA LEU A 320 4.09 -32.46 -23.72
C LEU A 320 2.89 -33.22 -24.27
N GLN A 321 1.89 -32.50 -24.79
CA GLN A 321 0.63 -33.09 -25.23
C GLN A 321 0.07 -32.32 -26.43
N THR A 322 -0.49 -33.06 -27.38
CA THR A 322 -1.30 -32.51 -28.47
C THR A 322 -2.76 -32.89 -28.25
N PHE A 323 -3.65 -31.91 -28.35
CA PHE A 323 -5.09 -32.08 -28.25
C PHE A 323 -5.72 -31.99 -29.64
N SER A 324 -6.75 -32.79 -29.87
CA SER A 324 -7.68 -32.59 -30.98
C SER A 324 -8.44 -31.27 -30.79
N ASP A 325 -8.72 -30.58 -31.90
CA ASP A 325 -9.46 -29.31 -31.89
C ASP A 325 -10.87 -29.42 -31.28
N SER A 326 -11.40 -30.64 -31.15
CA SER A 326 -12.69 -30.92 -30.51
C SER A 326 -12.62 -31.13 -28.99
N GLN A 327 -11.44 -31.35 -28.40
CA GLN A 327 -11.31 -31.58 -26.95
C GLN A 327 -11.47 -30.30 -26.15
N PHE A 328 -10.82 -29.21 -26.59
CA PHE A 328 -10.83 -27.92 -25.90
C PHE A 328 -11.19 -26.76 -26.83
N PRO A 329 -12.38 -26.80 -27.49
CA PRO A 329 -12.85 -25.69 -28.30
C PRO A 329 -13.21 -24.50 -27.40
N ILE A 330 -13.30 -23.30 -28.00
CA ILE A 330 -13.61 -22.06 -27.28
C ILE A 330 -14.88 -22.14 -26.41
N ALA A 331 -15.84 -23.01 -26.73
CA ALA A 331 -17.04 -23.24 -25.91
C ALA A 331 -16.67 -23.84 -24.54
N VAL A 332 -15.87 -24.91 -24.51
CA VAL A 332 -15.37 -25.54 -23.28
C VAL A 332 -14.52 -24.56 -22.48
N LEU A 333 -13.66 -23.79 -23.17
CA LEU A 333 -12.84 -22.77 -22.49
C LEU A 333 -13.70 -21.72 -21.79
N LYS A 334 -14.80 -21.29 -22.41
CA LYS A 334 -15.74 -20.32 -21.82
C LYS A 334 -16.39 -20.87 -20.55
N GLU A 335 -16.78 -22.15 -20.55
CA GLU A 335 -17.34 -22.83 -19.38
C GLU A 335 -16.33 -22.89 -18.22
N CYS A 336 -15.04 -23.09 -18.54
CA CYS A 336 -13.96 -22.98 -17.55
C CYS A 336 -13.58 -21.54 -17.19
N GLY A 337 -14.35 -20.52 -17.58
CA GLY A 337 -14.08 -19.11 -17.25
C GLY A 337 -12.98 -18.44 -18.10
N VAL A 338 -12.61 -19.04 -19.23
CA VAL A 338 -11.64 -18.49 -20.18
C VAL A 338 -12.35 -17.85 -21.37
N THR A 339 -12.27 -16.53 -21.44
CA THR A 339 -12.80 -15.72 -22.55
C THR A 339 -11.72 -14.77 -23.10
N ASN A 340 -11.91 -14.28 -24.32
CA ASN A 340 -11.12 -13.19 -24.92
C ASN A 340 -9.59 -13.42 -24.90
N ILE A 341 -9.12 -14.54 -25.47
CA ILE A 341 -7.69 -14.89 -25.58
C ILE A 341 -7.02 -14.03 -26.66
N ARG A 342 -6.57 -12.83 -26.30
CA ARG A 342 -5.89 -11.87 -27.20
C ARG A 342 -4.39 -11.70 -26.91
N GLY A 343 -3.90 -12.35 -25.87
CA GLY A 343 -2.49 -12.35 -25.46
C GLY A 343 -2.26 -13.39 -24.35
N PRO A 344 -1.03 -13.50 -23.83
CA PRO A 344 -0.73 -14.42 -22.74
C PRO A 344 -1.63 -14.16 -21.53
N ARG A 345 -2.20 -15.22 -20.97
CA ARG A 345 -3.06 -15.15 -19.78
C ARG A 345 -2.93 -16.42 -18.96
N ARG A 346 -3.25 -16.35 -17.67
CA ARG A 346 -3.27 -17.54 -16.81
C ARG A 346 -4.45 -18.45 -17.11
N MET A 347 -4.26 -19.76 -16.95
CA MET A 347 -5.37 -20.71 -16.89
C MET A 347 -6.19 -20.52 -15.62
N THR A 348 -7.44 -20.95 -15.65
CA THR A 348 -8.27 -21.07 -14.45
C THR A 348 -8.03 -22.42 -13.77
N LYS A 349 -8.36 -22.57 -12.48
CA LYS A 349 -8.18 -23.85 -11.78
C LYS A 349 -9.01 -24.95 -12.43
N GLU A 350 -10.21 -24.59 -12.86
CA GLU A 350 -11.18 -25.46 -13.53
C GLU A 350 -10.59 -26.02 -14.83
N LEU A 351 -9.91 -25.18 -15.63
CA LEU A 351 -9.27 -25.62 -16.86
C LEU A 351 -8.04 -26.51 -16.59
N ILE A 352 -7.22 -26.19 -15.59
CA ILE A 352 -6.04 -27.00 -15.23
C ILE A 352 -6.49 -28.41 -14.84
N THR A 353 -7.47 -28.51 -13.92
CA THR A 353 -8.02 -29.80 -13.49
C THR A 353 -8.59 -30.61 -14.66
N LEU A 354 -9.27 -29.95 -15.60
CA LEU A 354 -9.83 -30.61 -16.78
C LEU A 354 -8.74 -31.15 -17.71
N ILE A 355 -7.68 -30.37 -17.95
CA ILE A 355 -6.53 -30.78 -18.75
C ILE A 355 -5.80 -31.95 -18.07
N ASP A 356 -5.51 -31.85 -16.77
CA ASP A 356 -4.83 -32.90 -16.02
C ASP A 356 -5.61 -34.22 -16.01
N SER A 357 -6.95 -34.14 -15.97
CA SER A 357 -7.82 -35.31 -16.03
C SER A 357 -7.79 -35.98 -17.41
N ASN A 358 -7.64 -35.20 -18.48
CA ASN A 358 -7.54 -35.70 -19.86
C ASN A 358 -6.13 -36.22 -20.22
N ILE A 359 -5.10 -35.86 -19.45
CA ILE A 359 -3.73 -36.38 -19.64
C ILE A 359 -3.56 -37.73 -18.93
N LYS A 360 -4.31 -37.96 -17.84
CA LYS A 360 -4.28 -39.21 -17.06
C LYS A 360 -5.21 -40.30 -17.59
N SER A 361 -6.13 -39.97 -18.50
CA SER A 361 -7.02 -40.88 -19.23
C SER A 361 -6.42 -41.26 -20.57
#